data_AF-A0A949Y9Y5-F1
#
_entry.id   AF-A0A949Y9Y5-F1
#
_cell.length_a   1.000
_cell.length_b   1.000
_cell.length_c   1.000
_cell.angle_alpha   90.00
_cell.angle_beta   90.00
_cell.angle_gamma   90.00
#
_symmetry.space_group_name_H-M   'P 1'
#
loop_
_entity.id
_entity.type
_entity.pdbx_description
1 polymer ?
#
loop_
_entity_poly.entity_id
_entity_poly.type
_entity_poly.pdbx_seq_one_letter_code
_entity_poly.pdbx_strand_id
1 'polypeptide(L)'
;MSAQLREPRKALLLIYRRIDFPADSQKTRFVHTLVDTEIENAIESFRHFLELVTELTHHLVFIESEIVFAERILATLTVTGPHQYWPSPDDTRPELDTMAPAYRYDSVFVLWPQNNLATGSSISSAGWGLAIAAGPWSNWATYATVANARSATWKVPRLGEVWLHEWLHGVCGFFADRGIPMPDGDADGGGRHGYKQSPVSGWTDYYRDLMTANVLENGRRLGIPLEAWPSWGSQGART
;
A
#
# COMPACT_ATOMS: atom_id res chain seq x y z
N MET A 1 -1.69 1.73 35.67
CA MET A 1 -2.14 0.80 34.62
C MET A 1 -0.90 0.36 33.86
N SER A 2 -0.57 -0.93 33.91
CA SER A 2 0.54 -1.47 33.12
C SER A 2 0.19 -1.31 31.64
N ALA A 3 0.99 -0.55 30.89
CA ALA A 3 0.88 -0.53 29.44
C ALA A 3 1.29 -1.93 28.96
N GLN A 4 0.31 -2.79 28.67
CA GLN A 4 0.57 -3.96 27.85
C GLN A 4 1.18 -3.44 26.55
N LEU A 5 2.48 -3.70 26.37
CA LEU A 5 3.19 -3.41 25.14
C LEU A 5 2.42 -4.12 24.03
N ARG A 6 1.75 -3.34 23.17
CA ARG A 6 1.02 -3.89 22.02
C ARG A 6 2.07 -4.43 21.05
N GLU A 7 1.91 -5.67 20.62
CA GLU A 7 2.82 -6.25 19.62
C GLU A 7 2.75 -5.41 18.33
N PRO A 8 3.91 -5.06 17.75
CA PRO A 8 3.94 -4.34 16.49
C PRO A 8 3.39 -5.21 15.37
N ARG A 9 2.72 -4.55 14.43
CA ARG A 9 2.26 -5.15 13.19
C ARG A 9 3.45 -5.32 12.25
N LYS A 10 3.43 -6.37 11.44
CA LYS A 10 4.57 -6.73 10.59
C LYS A 10 4.27 -6.41 9.14
N ALA A 11 5.16 -5.66 8.51
CA ALA A 11 5.10 -5.37 7.08
C ALA A 11 6.34 -5.88 6.34
N LEU A 12 6.15 -6.31 5.10
CA LEU A 12 7.24 -6.58 4.16
C LEU A 12 7.20 -5.57 3.03
N LEU A 13 8.32 -4.93 2.70
CA LEU A 13 8.52 -4.26 1.42
C LEU A 13 9.36 -5.15 0.50
N LEU A 14 8.73 -5.73 -0.51
CA LEU A 14 9.35 -6.50 -1.58
C LEU A 14 9.74 -5.57 -2.73
N ILE A 15 11.01 -5.56 -3.11
CA ILE A 15 11.53 -4.68 -4.15
C ILE A 15 11.95 -5.49 -5.37
N TYR A 16 11.26 -5.29 -6.50
CA TYR A 16 11.73 -5.75 -7.80
C TYR A 16 12.66 -4.70 -8.40
N ARG A 17 13.94 -5.03 -8.52
CA ARG A 17 14.92 -4.15 -9.18
C ARG A 17 14.74 -4.12 -10.69
N ARG A 18 14.20 -5.19 -11.28
CA ARG A 18 14.21 -5.42 -12.71
C ARG A 18 12.86 -5.92 -13.19
N ILE A 19 12.46 -5.43 -14.34
CA ILE A 19 11.30 -5.89 -15.08
C ILE A 19 11.69 -6.20 -16.51
N ASP A 20 11.06 -7.23 -17.05
CA ASP A 20 11.15 -7.65 -18.42
C ASP A 20 9.77 -8.14 -18.87
N PHE A 21 8.93 -7.19 -19.28
CA PHE A 21 7.52 -7.43 -19.55
C PHE A 21 7.21 -7.30 -21.06
N PRO A 22 6.65 -8.34 -21.70
CA PRO A 22 6.16 -8.23 -23.07
C PRO A 22 4.79 -7.53 -23.06
N ALA A 23 4.77 -6.22 -23.26
CA ALA A 23 3.51 -5.47 -23.31
C ALA A 23 2.72 -5.84 -24.58
N ASP A 24 1.55 -6.46 -24.40
CA ASP A 24 0.76 -6.92 -25.54
C ASP A 24 -0.04 -5.79 -26.21
N SER A 25 -0.14 -5.91 -27.54
CA SER A 25 -0.61 -4.95 -28.59
C SER A 25 0.43 -4.06 -29.29
N GLN A 26 1.70 -3.96 -28.84
CA GLN A 26 2.68 -3.06 -29.49
C GLN A 26 3.98 -3.68 -30.01
N LYS A 27 4.19 -5.01 -29.97
CA LYS A 27 5.50 -5.64 -30.28
C LYS A 27 6.68 -5.08 -29.45
N THR A 28 6.43 -4.23 -28.45
CA THR A 28 7.45 -3.54 -27.67
C THR A 28 7.58 -4.21 -26.30
N ARG A 29 8.74 -4.80 -26.09
CA ARG A 29 9.16 -5.36 -24.81
C ARG A 29 9.58 -4.21 -23.89
N PHE A 30 8.98 -4.09 -22.71
CA PHE A 30 9.42 -3.12 -21.71
C PHE A 30 10.45 -3.78 -20.80
N VAL A 31 11.70 -3.30 -20.88
CA VAL A 31 12.79 -3.75 -20.01
C VAL A 31 13.32 -2.56 -19.25
N HIS A 32 13.36 -2.68 -17.93
CA HIS A 32 13.90 -1.63 -17.08
C HIS A 32 14.53 -2.19 -15.81
N THR A 33 15.58 -1.51 -15.36
CA THR A 33 16.26 -1.76 -14.08
C THR A 33 16.22 -0.45 -13.31
N LEU A 34 15.65 -0.47 -12.11
CA LEU A 34 15.66 0.68 -11.22
C LEU A 34 17.10 1.06 -10.88
N VAL A 35 17.40 2.35 -10.92
CA VAL A 35 18.66 2.86 -10.38
C VAL A 35 18.57 3.03 -8.85
N ASP A 36 19.72 3.07 -8.18
CA ASP A 36 19.76 3.10 -6.70
C ASP A 36 18.97 4.28 -6.12
N THR A 37 19.01 5.45 -6.76
CA THR A 37 18.25 6.62 -6.29
C THR A 37 16.73 6.40 -6.35
N GLU A 38 16.21 5.65 -7.32
CA GLU A 38 14.77 5.34 -7.38
C GLU A 38 14.35 4.42 -6.23
N ILE A 39 15.20 3.45 -5.88
CA ILE A 39 15.01 2.53 -4.77
C ILE A 39 15.11 3.27 -3.44
N GLU A 40 16.13 4.12 -3.27
CA GLU A 40 16.37 4.89 -2.04
C GLU A 40 15.21 5.83 -1.74
N ASN A 41 14.70 6.58 -2.74
CA ASN A 41 13.54 7.47 -2.54
C ASN A 41 12.28 6.68 -2.13
N ALA A 42 12.06 5.51 -2.73
CA ALA A 42 10.92 4.67 -2.40
C ALA A 42 11.03 4.11 -0.97
N ILE A 43 12.21 3.65 -0.57
CA ILE A 43 12.50 3.18 0.80
C ILE A 43 12.35 4.32 1.82
N GLU A 44 12.85 5.51 1.52
CA GLU A 44 12.70 6.70 2.37
C GLU A 44 11.20 7.00 2.58
N SER A 45 10.43 7.09 1.48
CA SER A 45 8.99 7.29 1.56
C SER A 45 8.29 6.17 2.36
N PHE A 46 8.65 4.91 2.14
CA PHE A 46 8.07 3.78 2.87
C PHE A 46 8.33 3.85 4.37
N ARG A 47 9.52 4.28 4.80
CA ARG A 47 9.82 4.49 6.23
C ARG A 47 8.95 5.57 6.84
N HIS A 48 8.71 6.67 6.12
CA HIS A 48 7.80 7.72 6.59
C HIS A 48 6.35 7.26 6.69
N PHE A 49 5.91 6.30 5.88
CA PHE A 49 4.60 5.70 6.05
C PHE A 49 4.41 5.06 7.43
N LEU A 50 5.44 4.42 7.99
CA LEU A 50 5.38 3.81 9.32
C LEU A 50 5.14 4.88 10.41
N GLU A 51 5.76 6.05 10.24
CA GLU A 51 5.56 7.21 11.11
C GLU A 51 4.14 7.76 10.97
N LEU A 52 3.62 7.86 9.74
CA LEU A 52 2.24 8.30 9.49
C LEU A 52 1.22 7.39 10.16
N VAL A 53 1.35 6.07 10.06
CA VAL A 53 0.43 5.14 10.74
C VAL A 53 0.44 5.37 12.24
N THR A 54 1.63 5.52 12.82
CA THR A 54 1.78 5.77 14.25
C THR A 54 1.15 7.10 14.66
N GLU A 55 1.38 8.18 13.91
CA GLU A 55 0.79 9.50 14.13
C GLU A 55 -0.74 9.44 14.05
N LEU A 56 -1.27 8.93 12.94
CA LEU A 56 -2.69 9.01 12.61
C LEU A 56 -3.57 8.04 13.41
N THR A 57 -2.97 7.03 14.04
CA THR A 57 -3.65 6.15 15.01
C THR A 57 -3.46 6.57 16.48
N HIS A 58 -2.92 7.77 16.75
CA HIS A 58 -2.59 8.23 18.11
C HIS A 58 -1.69 7.24 18.89
N HIS A 59 -0.67 6.70 18.21
CA HIS A 59 0.27 5.72 18.76
C HIS A 59 -0.37 4.39 19.18
N LEU A 60 -1.53 4.02 18.64
CA LEU A 60 -2.18 2.74 18.91
C LEU A 60 -1.67 1.60 18.01
N VAL A 61 -1.16 1.94 16.83
CA VAL A 61 -0.60 1.01 15.85
C VAL A 61 0.84 1.38 15.58
N PHE A 62 1.71 0.37 15.69
CA PHE A 62 3.11 0.44 15.31
C PHE A 62 3.35 -0.64 14.25
N ILE A 63 4.13 -0.32 13.24
CA ILE A 63 4.51 -1.26 12.19
C ILE A 63 6.02 -1.45 12.22
N GLU A 64 6.46 -2.69 12.44
CA GLU A 64 7.81 -3.14 12.13
C GLU A 64 7.86 -3.58 10.67
N SER A 65 8.96 -3.27 10.00
CA SER A 65 9.11 -3.62 8.59
C SER A 65 10.39 -4.37 8.30
N GLU A 66 10.30 -5.26 7.32
CA GLU A 66 11.42 -5.91 6.66
C GLU A 66 11.46 -5.43 5.21
N ILE A 67 12.65 -5.14 4.67
CA ILE A 67 12.83 -4.73 3.27
C ILE A 67 13.65 -5.82 2.59
N VAL A 68 13.10 -6.43 1.55
CA VAL A 68 13.73 -7.52 0.81
C VAL A 68 13.78 -7.21 -0.68
N PHE A 69 14.82 -7.68 -1.34
CA PHE A 69 14.97 -7.55 -2.79
C PHE A 69 14.63 -8.88 -3.45
N ALA A 70 13.73 -8.85 -4.42
CA ALA A 70 13.49 -9.98 -5.29
C ALA A 70 14.73 -10.20 -6.18
N GLU A 71 15.28 -11.41 -6.16
CA GLU A 71 16.35 -11.80 -7.09
C GLU A 71 15.81 -11.99 -8.52
N ARG A 72 14.54 -12.40 -8.62
CA ARG A 72 13.85 -12.66 -9.89
C ARG A 72 13.52 -11.37 -10.62
N ILE A 73 13.61 -11.42 -11.94
CA ILE A 73 13.09 -10.37 -12.82
C ILE A 73 11.57 -10.49 -12.88
N LEU A 74 10.86 -9.39 -12.61
CA LEU A 74 9.41 -9.37 -12.79
C LEU A 74 9.10 -9.50 -14.29
N ALA A 75 8.43 -10.58 -14.68
CA ALA A 75 8.21 -10.91 -16.10
C ALA A 75 6.74 -11.03 -16.49
N THR A 76 5.86 -11.06 -15.51
CA THR A 76 4.41 -11.14 -15.69
C THR A 76 3.75 -10.01 -14.92
N LEU A 77 2.64 -9.52 -15.47
CA LEU A 77 1.74 -8.59 -14.82
C LEU A 77 0.32 -9.00 -15.16
N THR A 78 -0.57 -8.87 -14.19
CA THR A 78 -1.99 -9.15 -14.36
C THR A 78 -2.68 -7.95 -14.99
N VAL A 79 -3.66 -8.23 -15.85
CA VAL A 79 -4.49 -7.19 -16.49
C VAL A 79 -5.56 -6.73 -15.51
N THR A 80 -5.65 -5.43 -15.25
CA THR A 80 -6.69 -4.81 -14.38
C THR A 80 -7.77 -4.09 -15.17
N GLY A 81 -7.52 -3.80 -16.45
CA GLY A 81 -8.42 -3.11 -17.34
C GLY A 81 -7.86 -3.11 -18.77
N PRO A 82 -8.55 -2.49 -19.74
CA PRO A 82 -8.06 -2.41 -21.12
C PRO A 82 -6.64 -1.81 -21.17
N HIS A 83 -5.65 -2.66 -21.48
CA HIS A 83 -4.23 -2.32 -21.53
C HIS A 83 -3.63 -1.78 -20.21
N GLN A 84 -4.25 -2.05 -19.06
CA GLN A 84 -3.71 -1.67 -17.73
C GLN A 84 -3.19 -2.91 -17.01
N TYR A 85 -2.03 -2.77 -16.38
CA TYR A 85 -1.30 -3.87 -15.78
C TYR A 85 -0.84 -3.53 -14.37
N TRP A 86 -0.69 -4.56 -13.53
CA TRP A 86 -0.10 -4.44 -12.20
C TRP A 86 0.57 -5.75 -11.75
N PRO A 87 1.51 -5.71 -10.80
CA PRO A 87 2.04 -6.91 -10.16
C PRO A 87 1.03 -7.44 -9.15
N SER A 88 0.16 -8.35 -9.57
CA SER A 88 -0.76 -9.01 -8.62
C SER A 88 0.00 -9.94 -7.67
N PRO A 89 -0.66 -10.47 -6.62
CA PRO A 89 -0.07 -11.52 -5.81
C PRO A 89 0.32 -12.78 -6.60
N ASP A 90 -0.31 -13.07 -7.74
CA ASP A 90 0.07 -14.22 -8.58
C ASP A 90 1.37 -13.96 -9.35
N ASP A 91 1.58 -12.73 -9.80
CA ASP A 91 2.82 -12.32 -10.46
C ASP A 91 4.04 -12.32 -9.51
N THR A 92 3.77 -12.19 -8.21
CA THR A 92 4.77 -12.18 -7.13
C THR A 92 4.77 -13.44 -6.28
N ARG A 93 4.02 -14.47 -6.69
CA ARG A 93 3.81 -15.72 -5.93
C ARG A 93 5.10 -16.38 -5.43
N PRO A 94 6.17 -16.54 -6.26
CA PRO A 94 7.40 -17.20 -5.79
C PRO A 94 8.02 -16.50 -4.58
N GLU A 95 7.99 -15.17 -4.56
CA GLU A 95 8.50 -14.35 -3.47
C GLU A 95 7.54 -14.38 -2.28
N LEU A 96 6.22 -14.37 -2.50
CA LEU A 96 5.25 -14.51 -1.41
C LEU A 96 5.40 -15.85 -0.69
N ASP A 97 5.55 -16.95 -1.41
CA ASP A 97 5.61 -18.29 -0.81
C ASP A 97 6.89 -18.49 0.02
N THR A 98 7.98 -17.82 -0.34
CA THR A 98 9.30 -17.99 0.29
C THR A 98 9.61 -16.91 1.32
N MET A 99 9.31 -15.65 1.01
CA MET A 99 9.68 -14.49 1.82
C MET A 99 8.52 -14.04 2.72
N ALA A 100 7.28 -14.14 2.24
CA ALA A 100 6.06 -13.74 2.97
C ALA A 100 5.05 -14.88 3.17
N PRO A 101 5.46 -16.03 3.76
CA PRO A 101 4.55 -17.15 3.96
C PRO A 101 3.33 -16.75 4.79
N ALA A 102 2.26 -17.54 4.66
CA ALA A 102 0.97 -17.29 5.31
C ALA A 102 1.09 -16.83 6.77
N TYR A 103 0.45 -15.71 7.09
CA TYR A 103 0.39 -15.10 8.42
C TYR A 103 1.73 -14.61 9.01
N ARG A 104 2.82 -14.55 8.22
CA ARG A 104 4.09 -13.98 8.70
C ARG A 104 4.02 -12.45 8.80
N TYR A 105 3.31 -11.81 7.87
CA TYR A 105 3.12 -10.37 7.81
C TYR A 105 1.63 -10.02 7.83
N ASP A 106 1.33 -8.84 8.34
CA ASP A 106 0.01 -8.22 8.29
C ASP A 106 -0.19 -7.46 6.97
N SER A 107 0.91 -6.98 6.37
CA SER A 107 0.93 -6.23 5.12
C SER A 107 2.15 -6.58 4.26
N VAL A 108 1.94 -6.71 2.96
CA VAL A 108 2.98 -6.85 1.94
C VAL A 108 2.86 -5.68 0.97
N PHE A 109 3.99 -5.00 0.76
CA PHE A 109 4.16 -3.90 -0.15
C PHE A 109 5.11 -4.32 -1.26
N VAL A 110 4.88 -3.83 -2.48
CA VAL A 110 5.71 -4.12 -3.64
C VAL A 110 6.14 -2.83 -4.33
N LEU A 111 7.45 -2.58 -4.35
CA LEU A 111 8.03 -1.60 -5.26
C LEU A 111 8.38 -2.30 -6.57
N TRP A 112 7.92 -1.75 -7.69
CA TRP A 112 8.18 -2.34 -9.00
C TRP A 112 8.56 -1.30 -10.07
N PRO A 113 9.35 -1.71 -11.08
CA PRO A 113 9.72 -0.83 -12.19
C PRO A 113 8.56 -0.74 -13.18
N GLN A 114 7.84 0.38 -13.17
CA GLN A 114 6.79 0.70 -14.15
C GLN A 114 7.27 1.76 -15.14
N ASN A 115 8.11 2.69 -14.70
CA ASN A 115 8.50 3.89 -15.44
C ASN A 115 9.99 3.84 -15.77
N ASN A 116 10.37 4.01 -17.03
CA ASN A 116 11.75 4.28 -17.40
C ASN A 116 11.94 5.80 -17.45
N LEU A 117 12.41 6.38 -16.34
CA LEU A 117 12.49 7.84 -16.17
C LEU A 117 13.45 8.52 -17.16
N ALA A 118 14.43 7.80 -17.70
CA ALA A 118 15.39 8.32 -18.67
C ALA A 118 14.79 8.47 -20.07
N THR A 119 13.90 7.56 -20.46
CA THR A 119 13.27 7.55 -21.80
C THR A 119 11.85 8.10 -21.79
N GLY A 120 11.23 8.20 -20.62
CA GLY A 120 9.82 8.57 -20.46
C GLY A 120 8.84 7.45 -20.82
N SER A 121 9.30 6.25 -21.17
CA SER A 121 8.43 5.10 -21.43
C SER A 121 7.88 4.53 -20.11
N SER A 122 6.68 3.98 -20.15
CA SER A 122 6.04 3.38 -18.98
C SER A 122 5.10 2.24 -19.36
N ILE A 123 4.90 1.32 -18.42
CA ILE A 123 3.78 0.37 -18.46
C ILE A 123 2.53 1.11 -17.98
N SER A 124 1.43 0.97 -18.72
CA SER A 124 0.15 1.54 -18.30
C SER A 124 -0.40 0.77 -17.10
N SER A 125 -0.82 1.52 -16.07
CA SER A 125 -1.41 1.01 -14.83
C SER A 125 -2.66 1.84 -14.52
N ALA A 126 -3.55 1.31 -13.68
CA ALA A 126 -4.74 2.02 -13.27
C ALA A 126 -4.46 3.14 -12.24
N GLY A 127 -3.27 3.15 -11.64
CA GLY A 127 -2.83 4.15 -10.68
C GLY A 127 -1.32 4.13 -10.47
N TRP A 128 -0.81 5.05 -9.64
CA TRP A 128 0.58 5.02 -9.20
C TRP A 128 0.82 3.87 -8.21
N GLY A 129 -0.12 3.68 -7.30
CA GLY A 129 -0.26 2.47 -6.52
C GLY A 129 -1.59 1.77 -6.80
N LEU A 130 -1.65 0.52 -6.37
CA LEU A 130 -2.84 -0.31 -6.35
C LEU A 130 -2.77 -1.27 -5.17
N ALA A 131 -3.90 -1.48 -4.52
CA ALA A 131 -3.99 -2.36 -3.36
C ALA A 131 -5.27 -3.18 -3.31
N ILE A 132 -5.18 -4.28 -2.56
CA ILE A 132 -6.29 -5.17 -2.27
C ILE A 132 -6.26 -5.61 -0.81
N ALA A 133 -7.45 -5.98 -0.31
CA ALA A 133 -7.62 -6.58 1.00
C ALA A 133 -6.88 -7.91 1.14
N ALA A 134 -6.63 -8.27 2.40
CA ALA A 134 -5.98 -9.52 2.74
C ALA A 134 -6.83 -10.73 2.35
N GLY A 135 -6.19 -11.76 1.81
CA GLY A 135 -6.85 -13.02 1.49
C GLY A 135 -5.85 -14.14 1.23
N PRO A 136 -6.33 -15.35 0.88
CA PRO A 136 -5.46 -16.49 0.55
C PRO A 136 -4.46 -16.15 -0.56
N TRP A 137 -4.87 -15.33 -1.54
CA TRP A 137 -4.01 -14.86 -2.63
C TRP A 137 -2.82 -14.05 -2.15
N SER A 138 -2.87 -13.39 -1.00
CA SER A 138 -1.75 -12.59 -0.48
C SER A 138 -1.19 -13.16 0.82
N ASN A 139 -1.31 -14.49 1.02
CA ASN A 139 -0.85 -15.16 2.24
C ASN A 139 -1.46 -14.53 3.52
N TRP A 140 -2.70 -14.04 3.39
CA TRP A 140 -3.49 -13.37 4.42
C TRP A 140 -2.93 -12.04 4.93
N ALA A 141 -2.05 -11.39 4.15
CA ALA A 141 -1.60 -10.01 4.38
C ALA A 141 -2.35 -9.04 3.46
N THR A 142 -2.55 -7.78 3.87
CA THR A 142 -2.94 -6.76 2.89
C THR A 142 -1.86 -6.65 1.81
N TYR A 143 -2.21 -6.31 0.59
CA TYR A 143 -1.26 -6.28 -0.51
C TYR A 143 -1.36 -4.96 -1.27
N ALA A 144 -0.24 -4.24 -1.36
CA ALA A 144 -0.14 -2.95 -2.04
C ALA A 144 1.07 -2.93 -2.97
N THR A 145 0.92 -2.32 -4.14
CA THR A 145 1.99 -2.10 -5.11
C THR A 145 2.13 -0.61 -5.32
N VAL A 146 3.35 -0.11 -5.47
CA VAL A 146 3.62 1.27 -5.88
C VAL A 146 4.75 1.26 -6.89
N ALA A 147 4.55 1.97 -8.00
CA ALA A 147 5.56 2.08 -9.03
C ALA A 147 6.69 3.05 -8.67
N ASN A 148 7.85 2.87 -9.30
CA ASN A 148 8.92 3.86 -9.23
C ASN A 148 8.48 5.22 -9.84
N ALA A 149 8.98 6.31 -9.27
CA ALA A 149 8.68 7.66 -9.70
C ALA A 149 9.92 8.57 -9.56
N ARG A 150 9.85 9.78 -10.15
CA ARG A 150 10.88 10.80 -9.98
C ARG A 150 11.01 11.19 -8.50
N SER A 151 12.22 11.53 -8.04
CA SER A 151 12.50 11.87 -6.63
C SER A 151 11.56 12.93 -6.05
N ALA A 152 11.16 13.92 -6.85
CA ALA A 152 10.24 14.97 -6.41
C ALA A 152 8.82 14.45 -6.14
N THR A 153 8.35 13.45 -6.90
CA THR A 153 7.01 12.87 -6.76
C THR A 153 6.84 12.16 -5.42
N TRP A 154 7.88 11.50 -4.91
CA TRP A 154 7.86 10.86 -3.59
C TRP A 154 7.66 11.82 -2.43
N LYS A 155 8.07 13.09 -2.61
CA LYS A 155 8.12 14.09 -1.53
C LYS A 155 6.83 14.90 -1.39
N VAL A 156 5.94 14.84 -2.38
CA VAL A 156 4.77 15.71 -2.44
C VAL A 156 3.47 14.90 -2.52
N PRO A 157 2.40 15.39 -1.87
CA PRO A 157 2.42 16.52 -0.94
C PRO A 157 3.04 16.15 0.42
N ARG A 158 3.06 14.86 0.80
CA ARG A 158 3.71 14.38 2.03
C ARG A 158 4.44 13.04 1.81
N LEU A 159 5.67 12.92 2.32
CA LEU A 159 6.42 11.66 2.31
C LEU A 159 5.63 10.53 2.99
N GLY A 160 5.65 9.34 2.40
CA GLY A 160 4.94 8.16 2.90
C GLY A 160 3.45 8.10 2.58
N GLU A 161 2.84 9.18 2.12
CA GLU A 161 1.38 9.24 1.93
C GLU A 161 0.87 8.22 0.90
N VAL A 162 1.61 8.01 -0.19
CA VAL A 162 1.23 7.00 -1.21
C VAL A 162 1.12 5.61 -0.61
N TRP A 163 2.09 5.21 0.22
CA TRP A 163 2.06 3.89 0.87
C TRP A 163 0.94 3.80 1.90
N LEU A 164 0.67 4.87 2.63
CA LEU A 164 -0.45 4.96 3.57
C LEU A 164 -1.80 4.78 2.84
N HIS A 165 -1.98 5.49 1.74
CA HIS A 165 -3.19 5.43 0.91
C HIS A 165 -3.45 4.01 0.42
N GLU A 166 -2.45 3.39 -0.23
CA GLU A 166 -2.59 2.03 -0.73
C GLU A 166 -2.82 1.01 0.40
N TRP A 167 -2.10 1.15 1.51
CA TRP A 167 -2.32 0.30 2.69
C TRP A 167 -3.74 0.41 3.24
N LEU A 168 -4.30 1.63 3.24
CA LEU A 168 -5.65 1.88 3.75
C LEU A 168 -6.74 1.18 2.95
N HIS A 169 -6.61 0.96 1.64
CA HIS A 169 -7.58 0.13 0.90
C HIS A 169 -7.68 -1.28 1.52
N GLY A 170 -6.54 -1.91 1.81
CA GLY A 170 -6.52 -3.24 2.40
C GLY A 170 -7.02 -3.27 3.85
N VAL A 171 -6.68 -2.25 4.64
CA VAL A 171 -7.12 -2.12 6.04
C VAL A 171 -8.61 -1.82 6.14
N CYS A 172 -9.12 -0.91 5.31
CA CYS A 172 -10.55 -0.60 5.24
C CYS A 172 -11.34 -1.85 4.86
N GLY A 173 -10.87 -2.62 3.87
CA GLY A 173 -11.44 -3.93 3.52
C GLY A 173 -11.50 -4.89 4.72
N PHE A 174 -10.39 -5.03 5.46
CA PHE A 174 -10.34 -5.89 6.65
C PHE A 174 -11.40 -5.55 7.71
N PHE A 175 -11.63 -4.27 7.97
CA PHE A 175 -12.58 -3.80 8.97
C PHE A 175 -14.02 -3.78 8.45
N ALA A 176 -14.21 -3.48 7.16
CA ALA A 176 -15.52 -3.59 6.49
C ALA A 176 -16.06 -5.02 6.56
N ASP A 177 -15.22 -6.01 6.30
CA ASP A 177 -15.58 -7.44 6.43
C ASP A 177 -15.98 -7.85 7.86
N ARG A 178 -15.63 -7.03 8.86
CA ARG A 178 -15.99 -7.22 10.28
C ARG A 178 -17.16 -6.34 10.71
N GLY A 179 -17.87 -5.73 9.77
CA GLY A 179 -19.06 -4.93 10.02
C GLY A 179 -18.78 -3.52 10.50
N ILE A 180 -17.54 -3.03 10.42
CA ILE A 180 -17.24 -1.61 10.66
C ILE A 180 -17.55 -0.83 9.38
N PRO A 181 -18.51 0.11 9.40
CA PRO A 181 -18.90 0.82 8.20
C PRO A 181 -17.82 1.83 7.78
N MET A 182 -17.33 1.68 6.55
CA MET A 182 -16.42 2.62 5.90
C MET A 182 -17.21 3.70 5.15
N PRO A 183 -16.67 4.93 5.05
CA PRO A 183 -17.25 5.96 4.18
C PRO A 183 -17.17 5.57 2.70
N ASP A 184 -18.05 6.13 1.85
CA ASP A 184 -18.03 5.86 0.41
C ASP A 184 -16.65 6.17 -0.21
N GLY A 185 -16.11 5.18 -0.92
CA GLY A 185 -14.79 5.27 -1.56
C GLY A 185 -13.60 5.13 -0.62
N ASP A 186 -13.75 4.69 0.64
CA ASP A 186 -12.65 4.32 1.54
C ASP A 186 -11.43 5.26 1.51
N ALA A 187 -10.21 4.82 1.18
CA ALA A 187 -9.02 5.66 1.09
C ALA A 187 -9.12 6.73 -0.02
N ASP A 188 -9.93 6.52 -1.06
CA ASP A 188 -10.23 7.49 -2.13
C ASP A 188 -11.32 8.51 -1.76
N GLY A 189 -11.99 8.31 -0.62
CA GLY A 189 -13.24 9.00 -0.28
C GLY A 189 -13.10 10.49 0.11
N GLY A 190 -11.88 11.00 0.31
CA GLY A 190 -11.66 12.32 0.93
C GLY A 190 -12.42 13.46 0.28
N GLY A 191 -12.33 13.59 -1.04
CA GLY A 191 -13.03 14.63 -1.80
C GLY A 191 -14.56 14.51 -1.72
N ARG A 192 -15.09 13.28 -1.66
CA ARG A 192 -16.55 13.02 -1.57
C ARG A 192 -17.11 13.45 -0.22
N HIS A 193 -16.27 13.48 0.81
CA HIS A 193 -16.63 13.84 2.18
C HIS A 193 -16.25 15.28 2.55
N GLY A 194 -15.95 16.12 1.54
CA GLY A 194 -15.69 17.54 1.72
C GLY A 194 -14.29 17.90 2.22
N TYR A 195 -13.38 16.92 2.33
CA TYR A 195 -11.97 17.18 2.59
C TYR A 195 -11.34 17.80 1.35
N LYS A 196 -10.35 18.67 1.58
CA LYS A 196 -9.54 19.26 0.52
C LYS A 196 -8.12 18.76 0.65
N GLN A 197 -7.53 18.32 -0.46
CA GLN A 197 -6.13 17.96 -0.49
C GLN A 197 -5.28 19.19 -0.15
N SER A 198 -4.43 19.04 0.88
CA SER A 198 -3.45 20.04 1.26
C SER A 198 -2.21 19.94 0.38
N PRO A 199 -1.60 21.05 -0.06
CA PRO A 199 -0.34 21.01 -0.80
C PRO A 199 0.86 20.56 0.06
N VAL A 200 0.72 20.50 1.39
CA VAL A 200 1.78 20.16 2.34
C VAL A 200 1.51 18.86 3.10
N SER A 201 0.25 18.58 3.40
CA SER A 201 -0.16 17.41 4.17
C SER A 201 -0.99 16.42 3.35
N GLY A 202 -1.24 16.70 2.08
CA GLY A 202 -2.05 15.85 1.22
C GLY A 202 -3.44 15.60 1.79
N TRP A 203 -3.80 14.34 1.83
CA TRP A 203 -5.05 13.82 2.39
C TRP A 203 -4.91 13.39 3.85
N THR A 204 -3.82 13.71 4.56
CA THR A 204 -3.66 13.18 5.93
C THR A 204 -4.73 13.62 6.91
N ASP A 205 -5.40 14.76 6.68
CA ASP A 205 -6.56 15.15 7.50
C ASP A 205 -7.73 14.18 7.30
N TYR A 206 -7.97 13.76 6.06
CA TYR A 206 -8.94 12.72 5.75
C TYR A 206 -8.53 11.37 6.34
N TYR A 207 -7.27 10.95 6.14
CA TYR A 207 -6.79 9.67 6.66
C TYR A 207 -6.83 9.62 8.20
N ARG A 208 -6.54 10.73 8.88
CA ARG A 208 -6.69 10.84 10.34
C ARG A 208 -8.12 10.52 10.76
N ASP A 209 -9.08 11.14 10.10
CA ASP A 209 -10.49 10.94 10.43
C ASP A 209 -10.97 9.55 10.03
N LEU A 210 -10.51 9.01 8.90
CA LEU A 210 -10.78 7.63 8.48
C LEU A 210 -10.24 6.63 9.51
N MET A 211 -9.04 6.85 10.04
CA MET A 211 -8.35 5.98 11.00
C MET A 211 -8.81 6.15 12.45
N THR A 212 -9.72 7.09 12.71
CA THR A 212 -10.28 7.39 14.03
C THR A 212 -11.81 7.39 14.07
N ALA A 213 -12.46 6.89 13.00
CA ALA A 213 -13.91 6.90 12.79
C ALA A 213 -14.56 8.28 12.95
N ASN A 214 -14.00 9.29 12.28
CA ASN A 214 -14.45 10.68 12.34
C ASN A 214 -14.90 11.25 10.99
N VAL A 215 -14.87 10.47 9.89
CA VAL A 215 -15.37 10.92 8.59
C VAL A 215 -16.89 11.09 8.66
N LEU A 216 -17.39 12.28 8.37
CA LEU A 216 -18.83 12.57 8.42
C LEU A 216 -19.51 12.20 7.10
N GLU A 217 -20.43 11.24 7.15
CA GLU A 217 -21.29 10.85 6.02
C GLU A 217 -22.74 10.76 6.48
N ASN A 218 -23.64 11.52 5.84
CA ASN A 218 -25.08 11.53 6.15
C ASN A 218 -25.39 11.72 7.66
N GLY A 219 -24.62 12.58 8.34
CA GLY A 219 -24.78 12.86 9.78
C GLY A 219 -24.20 11.80 10.72
N ARG A 220 -23.56 10.74 10.18
CA ARG A 220 -22.90 9.67 10.94
C ARG A 220 -21.39 9.78 10.80
N ARG A 221 -20.67 9.40 11.86
CA ARG A 221 -19.21 9.25 11.80
C ARG A 221 -18.86 7.82 11.40
N LEU A 222 -18.07 7.68 10.35
CA LEU A 222 -17.65 6.42 9.75
C LEU A 222 -16.11 6.33 9.72
N GLY A 223 -15.61 5.12 9.45
CA GLY A 223 -14.19 4.79 9.48
C GLY A 223 -13.84 3.81 10.59
N ILE A 224 -12.56 3.72 10.94
CA ILE A 224 -12.00 2.72 11.86
C ILE A 224 -11.93 3.31 13.28
N PRO A 225 -12.75 2.83 14.24
CA PRO A 225 -12.67 3.30 15.62
C PRO A 225 -11.34 2.93 16.27
N LEU A 226 -10.87 3.75 17.20
CA LEU A 226 -9.56 3.55 17.83
C LEU A 226 -9.47 2.21 18.58
N GLU A 227 -10.58 1.77 19.15
CA GLU A 227 -10.76 0.50 19.85
C GLU A 227 -10.73 -0.73 18.93
N ALA A 228 -10.88 -0.56 17.62
CA ALA A 228 -10.86 -1.66 16.65
C ALA A 228 -9.44 -2.06 16.25
N TRP A 229 -8.47 -1.14 16.27
CA TRP A 229 -7.07 -1.37 15.88
C TRP A 229 -6.36 -2.56 16.56
N PRO A 230 -6.61 -2.90 17.85
CA PRO A 230 -6.08 -4.11 18.46
C PRO A 230 -6.44 -5.40 17.72
N SER A 231 -7.55 -5.44 16.98
CA SER A 231 -7.98 -6.60 16.19
C SER A 231 -7.35 -6.70 14.79
N TRP A 232 -6.72 -5.64 14.28
CA TRP A 232 -6.13 -5.64 12.94
C TRP A 232 -4.92 -6.58 12.85
N GLY A 233 -4.70 -7.24 11.72
CA GLY A 233 -3.53 -8.08 11.46
C GLY A 233 -3.79 -9.59 11.48
N SER A 234 -2.78 -10.34 11.03
CA SER A 234 -2.72 -11.79 10.80
C SER A 234 -3.08 -12.65 12.02
N GLN A 235 -2.85 -12.15 13.24
CA GLN A 235 -3.30 -12.83 14.47
C GLN A 235 -4.78 -12.55 14.79
N GLY A 236 -5.30 -11.35 14.51
CA GLY A 236 -6.71 -11.00 14.70
C GLY A 236 -7.63 -11.52 13.57
N ALA A 237 -7.05 -12.03 12.48
CA ALA A 237 -7.76 -12.80 11.46
C ALA A 237 -8.12 -14.23 11.89
N ARG A 238 -7.67 -14.69 13.07
CA ARG A 238 -7.86 -16.06 13.57
C ARG A 238 -9.05 -16.24 14.53
N THR A 239 -9.75 -15.15 14.86
CA THR A 239 -10.92 -15.14 15.74
C THR A 239 -12.17 -14.77 14.98
#